data_AF-A0A2L0B7U5-F1
#
_entry.id   AF-A0A2L0B7U5-F1
#
_cell.length_a   1.000
_cell.length_b   1.000
_cell.length_c   1.000
_cell.angle_alpha   90.00
_cell.angle_beta   90.00
_cell.angle_gamma   90.00
#
_symmetry.space_group_name_H-M   'P 1'
#
loop_
_entity.id
_entity.type
_entity.pdbx_description
1 polymer ?
#
loop_
_entity_poly.entity_id
_entity_poly.type
_entity_poly.pdbx_seq_one_letter_code
_entity_poly.pdbx_strand_id
1 'polypeptide(L)'
;FSGFDCDSDPCQNGGSCRIADGGGYICDCVSGTTGTNCEIDSFNECESNPCRSGICQDKLGDYVCYCAPKHNGKNCEHYDPNFPGGIGNPIVAAVDSNRIYHQDLELQRQQCIQNQCRQKRRDNKCDEECNTYACDFDGNDCSLGINPWANCTARINCWDVFMNGYCNKECNNPQCLFDGRDCDKSLLPCNPIYDAYCQKHYANGYCDYGCNNEEC
;
A
#
# COMPACT_ATOMS: atom_id res chain seq x y z
N PHE A 1 5.17 -32.97 -8.18
CA PHE A 1 4.45 -31.80 -7.68
C PHE A 1 4.04 -32.09 -6.26
N SER A 2 4.82 -31.66 -5.28
CA SER A 2 4.45 -31.70 -3.86
C SER A 2 4.17 -30.27 -3.39
N GLY A 3 3.39 -29.53 -4.19
CA GLY A 3 2.99 -28.17 -3.81
C GLY A 3 2.09 -28.28 -2.59
N PHE A 4 2.44 -27.55 -1.54
CA PHE A 4 1.62 -27.48 -0.34
C PHE A 4 0.42 -26.59 -0.63
N ASP A 5 -0.74 -26.92 -0.06
CA ASP A 5 -2.01 -26.24 -0.35
C ASP A 5 -2.03 -24.74 0.05
N CYS A 6 -1.04 -24.29 0.83
CA CYS A 6 -0.82 -22.88 1.18
C CYS A 6 0.11 -22.13 0.21
N ASP A 7 0.81 -22.80 -0.72
CA ASP A 7 1.76 -22.14 -1.64
C ASP A 7 1.09 -21.14 -2.58
N SER A 8 -0.23 -21.21 -2.75
CA SER A 8 -1.03 -20.27 -3.54
C SER A 8 -1.62 -19.12 -2.74
N ASP A 9 -1.24 -18.96 -1.47
CA ASP A 9 -1.78 -17.96 -0.52
C ASP A 9 -3.30 -17.81 -0.59
N PRO A 10 -4.07 -18.89 -0.35
CA PRO A 10 -5.52 -18.86 -0.54
C PRO A 10 -6.27 -18.00 0.48
N CYS A 11 -5.66 -17.67 1.62
CA CYS A 11 -6.26 -16.90 2.70
C CYS A 11 -6.15 -15.40 2.43
N GLN A 12 -7.28 -14.70 2.50
CA GLN A 12 -7.39 -13.28 2.20
C GLN A 12 -7.39 -12.46 3.50
N ASN A 13 -7.25 -11.13 3.36
CA ASN A 13 -7.46 -10.14 4.43
C ASN A 13 -6.64 -10.40 5.70
N GLY A 14 -5.39 -10.86 5.54
CA GLY A 14 -4.48 -11.13 6.65
C GLY A 14 -4.75 -12.45 7.39
N GLY A 15 -5.65 -13.30 6.88
CA GLY A 15 -5.82 -14.67 7.37
C GLY A 15 -4.54 -15.49 7.20
N SER A 16 -4.22 -16.32 8.20
CA SER A 16 -3.04 -17.20 8.17
C SER A 16 -3.38 -18.56 7.59
N CYS A 17 -2.63 -19.02 6.59
CA CYS A 17 -2.83 -20.33 6.00
C CYS A 17 -2.09 -21.41 6.79
N ARG A 18 -2.79 -22.52 7.10
CA ARG A 18 -2.17 -23.74 7.62
C ARG A 18 -2.67 -24.97 6.89
N ILE A 19 -1.80 -25.97 6.77
CA ILE A 19 -2.13 -27.24 6.11
C ILE A 19 -3.09 -28.02 7.01
N ALA A 20 -4.14 -28.58 6.41
CA ALA A 20 -5.11 -29.41 7.10
C ALA A 20 -4.59 -30.84 7.30
N ASP A 21 -4.88 -31.43 8.47
CA ASP A 21 -4.42 -32.78 8.83
C ASP A 21 -4.90 -33.90 7.88
N GLY A 22 -5.94 -33.63 7.07
CA GLY A 22 -6.52 -34.55 6.08
C GLY A 22 -6.17 -34.24 4.62
N GLY A 23 -5.27 -33.29 4.36
CA GLY A 23 -5.02 -32.68 3.04
C GLY A 23 -5.91 -31.45 2.79
N GLY A 24 -5.42 -30.51 2.01
CA GLY A 24 -6.02 -29.18 1.86
C GLY A 24 -5.42 -28.14 2.82
N TYR A 25 -6.04 -26.96 2.86
CA TYR A 25 -5.66 -25.85 3.73
C TYR A 25 -6.81 -25.41 4.63
N ILE A 26 -6.48 -24.72 5.71
CA ILE A 26 -7.39 -24.00 6.58
C ILE A 26 -6.87 -22.58 6.73
N CYS A 27 -7.76 -21.59 6.59
CA CYS A 27 -7.47 -20.20 6.88
C CYS A 27 -7.89 -19.87 8.31
N ASP A 28 -6.91 -19.47 9.14
CA ASP A 28 -7.17 -18.88 10.45
C ASP A 28 -7.43 -17.38 10.25
N CYS A 29 -8.70 -17.01 10.23
CA CYS A 29 -9.15 -15.65 9.93
C CYS A 29 -8.89 -14.67 11.07
N VAL A 30 -8.55 -13.44 10.70
CA VAL A 30 -8.44 -12.33 11.65
C VAL A 30 -9.82 -11.94 12.18
N SER A 31 -9.86 -11.42 13.41
CA SER A 31 -11.09 -10.90 14.01
C SER A 31 -11.81 -9.94 13.05
N GLY A 32 -13.11 -10.14 12.88
CA GLY A 32 -13.92 -9.37 11.92
C GLY A 32 -14.10 -10.08 10.58
N THR A 33 -13.28 -11.07 10.23
CA THR A 33 -13.43 -11.84 8.99
C THR A 33 -13.82 -13.31 9.22
N THR A 34 -14.53 -13.89 8.26
CA THR A 34 -14.93 -15.31 8.24
C THR A 34 -15.02 -15.83 6.80
N GLY A 35 -15.46 -17.07 6.62
CA GLY A 35 -15.47 -17.76 5.31
C GLY A 35 -14.31 -18.74 5.17
N THR A 36 -14.27 -19.45 4.05
CA THR A 36 -13.23 -20.47 3.81
C THR A 36 -11.86 -19.83 3.60
N ASN A 37 -11.85 -18.64 3.00
CA ASN A 37 -10.66 -17.86 2.66
C ASN A 37 -10.62 -16.52 3.40
N CYS A 38 -11.41 -16.34 4.46
CA CYS A 38 -11.55 -15.07 5.19
C CYS A 38 -12.10 -13.93 4.33
N GLU A 39 -12.97 -14.26 3.37
CA GLU A 39 -13.56 -13.35 2.39
C GLU A 39 -14.86 -12.68 2.85
N ILE A 40 -15.43 -13.13 3.97
CA ILE A 40 -16.73 -12.67 4.48
C ILE A 40 -16.51 -11.72 5.65
N ASP A 41 -17.18 -10.57 5.60
CA ASP A 41 -17.21 -9.63 6.71
C ASP A 41 -18.21 -10.10 7.76
N SER A 42 -17.73 -10.27 8.99
CA SER A 42 -18.52 -10.79 10.10
C SER A 42 -18.78 -9.75 11.19
N PHE A 43 -18.15 -8.57 11.10
CA PHE A 43 -18.28 -7.52 12.10
C PHE A 43 -18.19 -6.15 11.46
N ASN A 44 -19.16 -5.28 11.72
CA ASN A 44 -19.11 -3.90 11.25
C ASN A 44 -18.39 -3.03 12.29
N GLU A 45 -17.13 -2.69 12.05
CA GLU A 45 -16.34 -1.91 13.00
C GLU A 45 -16.87 -0.48 13.20
N CYS A 46 -17.63 0.04 12.23
CA CYS A 46 -18.23 1.37 12.31
C CYS A 46 -19.35 1.50 13.34
N GLU A 47 -19.97 0.39 13.79
CA GLU A 47 -20.99 0.43 14.85
C GLU A 47 -20.45 1.00 16.17
N SER A 48 -19.15 0.86 16.40
CA SER A 48 -18.47 1.41 17.58
C SER A 48 -18.24 2.93 17.52
N ASN A 49 -18.61 3.58 16.41
CA ASN A 49 -18.31 4.99 16.10
C ASN A 49 -16.83 5.36 16.32
N PRO A 50 -15.90 4.67 15.63
CA PRO A 50 -14.47 4.83 15.89
C PRO A 50 -13.91 6.18 15.40
N CYS A 51 -14.54 6.81 14.40
CA CYS A 51 -14.09 8.08 13.81
C CYS A 51 -14.56 9.28 14.64
N ARG A 52 -13.62 10.10 15.15
CA ARG A 52 -13.93 11.28 15.98
C ARG A 52 -14.43 12.48 15.18
N SER A 53 -13.81 12.73 14.03
CA SER A 53 -14.04 13.93 13.22
C SER A 53 -14.03 13.55 11.75
N GLY A 54 -14.88 12.56 11.41
CA GLY A 54 -14.97 11.99 10.08
C GLY A 54 -16.15 11.04 9.94
N ILE A 55 -16.32 10.52 8.73
CA ILE A 55 -17.33 9.52 8.40
C ILE A 55 -16.67 8.15 8.39
N CYS A 56 -17.25 7.19 9.11
CA CYS A 56 -16.78 5.81 9.10
C CYS A 56 -17.32 5.07 7.89
N GLN A 57 -16.46 4.34 7.19
CA GLN A 57 -16.83 3.36 6.19
C GLN A 57 -16.30 1.99 6.60
N ASP A 58 -17.23 1.05 6.71
CA ASP A 58 -16.96 -0.34 7.02
C ASP A 58 -16.17 -0.99 5.89
N LYS A 59 -15.21 -1.84 6.25
CA LYS A 59 -14.41 -2.64 5.33
C LYS A 59 -14.30 -4.05 5.88
N LEU A 60 -13.93 -4.96 5.00
CA LEU A 60 -13.77 -6.37 5.35
C LEU A 60 -12.70 -6.54 6.45
N GLY A 61 -13.13 -6.73 7.70
CA GLY A 61 -12.27 -6.92 8.88
C GLY A 61 -11.52 -5.66 9.36
N ASP A 62 -11.90 -4.47 8.89
CA ASP A 62 -11.38 -3.19 9.37
C ASP A 62 -12.34 -2.04 9.00
N TYR A 63 -11.99 -0.81 9.31
CA TYR A 63 -12.73 0.36 8.88
C TYR A 63 -11.81 1.45 8.39
N VAL A 64 -12.38 2.36 7.60
CA VAL A 64 -11.73 3.57 7.14
C VAL A 64 -12.49 4.79 7.62
N CYS A 65 -11.78 5.74 8.21
CA CYS A 65 -12.35 7.04 8.54
C CYS A 65 -12.04 8.07 7.45
N TYR A 66 -13.07 8.69 6.88
CA TYR A 66 -12.95 9.87 6.04
C TYR A 66 -12.98 11.12 6.91
N CYS A 67 -11.80 11.60 7.26
CA CYS A 67 -11.60 12.70 8.17
C CYS A 67 -11.88 14.06 7.53
N ALA A 68 -12.43 14.96 8.34
CA ALA A 68 -12.65 16.34 7.96
C ALA A 68 -11.31 17.08 7.76
N PRO A 69 -11.30 18.21 7.01
CA PRO A 69 -10.12 19.05 6.92
C PRO A 69 -9.58 19.41 8.30
N LYS A 70 -8.26 19.36 8.43
CA LYS A 70 -7.50 19.56 9.66
C LYS A 70 -7.56 18.44 10.70
N HIS A 71 -8.24 17.34 10.43
CA HIS A 71 -8.30 16.17 11.29
C HIS A 71 -7.74 14.96 10.53
N ASN A 72 -6.69 14.32 11.05
CA ASN A 72 -6.00 13.18 10.45
C ASN A 72 -5.82 12.08 11.53
N GLY A 73 -5.20 10.94 11.20
CA GLY A 73 -5.15 9.75 12.05
C GLY A 73 -6.16 8.69 11.62
N LYS A 74 -5.91 7.42 11.98
CA LYS A 74 -6.81 6.29 11.63
C LYS A 74 -8.25 6.57 12.07
N ASN A 75 -8.42 7.33 13.16
CA ASN A 75 -9.70 7.67 13.77
C ASN A 75 -10.00 9.17 13.72
N CYS A 76 -9.30 9.96 12.90
CA CYS A 76 -9.40 11.42 12.83
C CYS A 76 -9.15 12.13 14.17
N GLU A 77 -8.33 11.53 15.01
CA GLU A 77 -8.04 11.94 16.37
C GLU A 77 -6.96 13.01 16.48
N HIS A 78 -6.21 13.22 15.40
CA HIS A 78 -5.08 14.14 15.38
C HIS A 78 -5.40 15.42 14.59
N TYR A 79 -5.09 16.57 15.18
CA TYR A 79 -5.26 17.85 14.48
C TYR A 79 -4.01 18.17 13.64
N ASP A 80 -4.15 18.25 12.33
CA ASP A 80 -3.09 18.64 11.39
C ASP A 80 -3.56 19.85 10.57
N PRO A 81 -3.08 21.07 10.81
CA PRO A 81 -3.56 22.27 10.14
C PRO A 81 -3.40 22.28 8.61
N ASN A 82 -2.54 21.40 8.07
CA ASN A 82 -2.26 21.30 6.63
C ASN A 82 -3.01 20.14 5.96
N PHE A 83 -3.72 19.30 6.73
CA PHE A 83 -4.43 18.16 6.16
C PHE A 83 -5.73 18.63 5.45
N PRO A 84 -5.88 18.37 4.14
CA PRO A 84 -7.02 18.86 3.36
C PRO A 84 -8.33 18.12 3.66
N GLY A 85 -8.31 17.02 4.42
CA GLY A 85 -9.43 16.10 4.58
C GLY A 85 -9.29 14.89 3.64
N GLY A 86 -9.98 13.79 3.95
CA GLY A 86 -9.89 12.54 3.19
C GLY A 86 -9.68 11.33 4.09
N ILE A 87 -9.18 10.23 3.53
CA ILE A 87 -8.90 9.01 4.29
C ILE A 87 -7.85 9.33 5.37
N GLY A 88 -8.19 9.03 6.63
CA GLY A 88 -7.31 9.19 7.77
C GLY A 88 -6.11 8.28 7.66
N ASN A 89 -4.92 8.87 7.61
CA ASN A 89 -3.69 8.09 7.54
C ASN A 89 -3.24 7.74 8.95
N PRO A 90 -2.75 6.50 9.21
CA PRO A 90 -2.11 6.18 10.47
C PRO A 90 -0.95 7.17 10.68
N ILE A 91 -0.99 7.96 11.75
CA ILE A 91 0.12 8.85 12.08
C ILE A 91 1.20 8.01 12.73
N VAL A 92 1.98 7.35 11.90
CA VAL A 92 3.36 7.01 12.25
C VAL A 92 4.03 8.38 12.38
N ALA A 93 4.45 8.76 13.60
CA ALA A 93 5.04 10.07 13.83
C ALA A 93 6.08 10.33 12.73
N ALA A 94 5.96 11.43 11.97
CA ALA A 94 6.86 11.74 10.85
C ALA A 94 8.35 11.89 11.28
N VAL A 95 8.61 11.94 12.58
CA VAL A 95 9.95 11.91 13.19
C VAL A 95 10.51 10.47 13.27
N ASP A 96 9.66 9.46 13.16
CA ASP A 96 9.99 8.04 13.26
C ASP A 96 9.82 7.29 11.93
N SER A 97 9.03 7.75 10.95
CA SER A 97 8.97 7.08 9.63
C SER A 97 10.34 7.01 8.94
N ASN A 98 11.14 8.07 9.03
CA ASN A 98 12.53 8.06 8.53
C ASN A 98 13.44 7.13 9.35
N ARG A 99 13.23 7.03 10.66
CA ARG A 99 14.06 6.17 11.53
C ARG A 99 13.66 4.70 11.40
N ILE A 100 12.38 4.40 11.33
CA ILE A 100 11.79 3.09 11.06
C ILE A 100 12.20 2.64 9.66
N TYR A 101 12.08 3.48 8.63
CA TYR A 101 12.55 3.16 7.29
C TYR A 101 14.07 2.92 7.25
N HIS A 102 14.87 3.75 7.94
CA HIS A 102 16.31 3.52 8.06
C HIS A 102 16.64 2.22 8.82
N GLN A 103 15.95 1.93 9.92
CA GLN A 103 16.15 0.70 10.70
C GLN A 103 15.68 -0.54 9.94
N ASP A 104 14.57 -0.47 9.23
CA ASP A 104 14.05 -1.51 8.35
C ASP A 104 15.01 -1.75 7.18
N LEU A 105 15.52 -0.70 6.54
CA LEU A 105 16.51 -0.81 5.48
C LEU A 105 17.83 -1.43 5.97
N GLU A 106 18.29 -1.08 7.17
CA GLU A 106 19.46 -1.70 7.80
C GLU A 106 19.23 -3.18 8.11
N LEU A 107 18.05 -3.53 8.62
CA LEU A 107 17.64 -4.90 8.88
C LEU A 107 17.57 -5.72 7.59
N GLN A 108 16.93 -5.19 6.55
CA GLN A 108 16.86 -5.82 5.24
C GLN A 108 18.25 -6.01 4.62
N ARG A 109 19.15 -5.04 4.74
CA ARG A 109 20.56 -5.20 4.32
C ARG A 109 21.26 -6.35 5.05
N GLN A 110 21.02 -6.51 6.35
CA GLN A 110 21.56 -7.65 7.10
C GLN A 110 20.96 -8.97 6.63
N GLN A 111 19.65 -9.02 6.38
CA GLN A 111 18.97 -10.18 5.82
C GLN A 111 19.53 -10.56 4.43
N CYS A 112 19.83 -9.58 3.56
CA CYS A 112 20.49 -9.85 2.27
C CYS A 112 21.84 -10.56 2.43
N ILE A 113 22.63 -10.17 3.45
CA ILE A 113 23.92 -10.81 3.77
C ILE A 113 23.70 -12.22 4.31
N GLN A 114 22.75 -12.38 5.24
CA GLN A 114 22.41 -13.67 5.85
C GLN A 114 21.90 -14.68 4.82
N ASN A 115 21.04 -14.25 3.90
CA ASN A 115 20.44 -15.08 2.85
C ASN A 115 21.35 -15.28 1.63
N GLN A 116 22.57 -14.72 1.66
CA GLN A 116 23.58 -14.83 0.60
C GLN A 116 23.10 -14.30 -0.76
N CYS A 117 22.23 -13.28 -0.77
CA CYS A 117 21.60 -12.75 -1.98
C CYS A 117 22.60 -12.25 -3.03
N ARG A 118 23.83 -11.90 -2.64
CA ARG A 118 24.90 -11.54 -3.59
C ARG A 118 25.33 -12.66 -4.53
N GLN A 119 25.14 -13.92 -4.15
CA GLN A 119 25.49 -15.09 -4.96
C GLN A 119 24.33 -15.54 -5.85
N LYS A 120 23.11 -15.13 -5.49
CA LYS A 120 21.84 -15.49 -6.13
C LYS A 120 21.43 -14.50 -7.23
N ARG A 121 21.72 -13.21 -7.03
CA ARG A 121 21.44 -12.14 -8.00
C ARG A 121 21.90 -12.42 -9.44
N ARG A 122 21.04 -12.06 -10.40
CA ARG A 122 21.25 -12.13 -11.86
C ARG A 122 21.41 -13.55 -12.40
N ASP A 123 20.79 -14.53 -11.76
CA ASP A 123 20.72 -15.90 -12.24
C ASP A 123 19.45 -16.19 -13.06
N ASN A 124 18.59 -15.18 -13.23
CA ASN A 124 17.26 -15.23 -13.88
C ASN A 124 16.24 -16.08 -13.13
N LYS A 125 16.45 -16.30 -11.83
CA LYS A 125 15.48 -16.92 -10.93
C LYS A 125 15.18 -15.90 -9.83
N CYS A 126 13.91 -15.60 -9.62
CA CYS A 126 13.53 -14.76 -8.50
C CYS A 126 13.61 -15.58 -7.20
N ASP A 127 14.57 -15.26 -6.34
CA ASP A 127 14.61 -15.73 -4.95
C ASP A 127 13.83 -14.74 -4.06
N GLU A 128 12.64 -15.15 -3.60
CA GLU A 128 11.72 -14.30 -2.82
C GLU A 128 12.36 -13.77 -1.52
N GLU A 129 13.26 -14.52 -0.89
CA GLU A 129 14.01 -14.05 0.28
C GLU A 129 15.01 -12.92 -0.03
N CYS A 130 15.27 -12.67 -1.31
CA CYS A 130 16.11 -11.62 -1.86
C CYS A 130 15.29 -10.57 -2.62
N ASN A 131 13.97 -10.72 -2.69
CA ASN A 131 13.02 -9.79 -3.31
C ASN A 131 12.71 -8.58 -2.41
N THR A 132 13.75 -7.94 -1.90
CA THR A 132 13.63 -6.71 -1.13
C THR A 132 14.37 -5.59 -1.83
N TYR A 133 13.95 -4.35 -1.59
CA TYR A 133 14.61 -3.17 -2.11
C TYR A 133 16.10 -3.12 -1.70
N ALA A 134 16.43 -3.49 -0.45
CA ALA A 134 17.81 -3.55 0.03
C ALA A 134 18.70 -4.57 -0.70
N CYS A 135 18.11 -5.59 -1.32
CA CYS A 135 18.81 -6.62 -2.09
C CYS A 135 18.77 -6.36 -3.61
N ASP A 136 18.37 -5.15 -4.04
CA ASP A 136 18.14 -4.80 -5.46
C ASP A 136 17.10 -5.72 -6.14
N PHE A 137 16.07 -6.19 -5.43
CA PHE A 137 15.07 -7.12 -5.96
C PHE A 137 15.70 -8.37 -6.60
N ASP A 138 16.59 -9.01 -5.84
CA ASP A 138 17.44 -10.11 -6.29
C ASP A 138 18.29 -9.78 -7.54
N GLY A 139 18.90 -8.60 -7.53
CA GLY A 139 19.63 -8.11 -8.70
C GLY A 139 18.77 -7.84 -9.93
N ASN A 140 17.49 -7.58 -9.72
CA ASN A 140 16.39 -7.39 -10.67
C ASN A 140 15.78 -8.68 -11.22
N ASP A 141 16.16 -9.87 -10.76
CA ASP A 141 15.52 -11.12 -11.22
C ASP A 141 14.03 -11.18 -10.83
N CYS A 142 13.66 -10.55 -9.69
CA CYS A 142 12.27 -10.42 -9.25
C CYS A 142 11.52 -9.21 -9.83
N SER A 143 12.23 -8.28 -10.49
CA SER A 143 11.63 -7.10 -11.12
C SER A 143 11.63 -7.18 -12.65
N LEU A 144 11.57 -8.41 -13.21
CA LEU A 144 11.63 -8.68 -14.65
C LEU A 144 12.92 -8.19 -15.33
N GLY A 145 14.00 -8.02 -14.59
CA GLY A 145 15.27 -7.44 -15.05
C GLY A 145 15.22 -5.92 -15.21
N ILE A 146 14.16 -5.25 -14.77
CA ILE A 146 13.93 -3.83 -14.98
C ILE A 146 14.29 -3.09 -13.69
N ASN A 147 15.24 -2.17 -13.78
CA ASN A 147 15.42 -1.12 -12.77
C ASN A 147 14.56 0.09 -13.21
N PRO A 148 13.46 0.42 -12.50
CA PRO A 148 12.57 1.51 -12.88
C PRO A 148 13.25 2.88 -12.93
N TRP A 149 14.36 3.05 -12.19
CA TRP A 149 15.17 4.27 -12.14
C TRP A 149 16.44 4.19 -12.99
N ALA A 150 16.60 3.17 -13.85
CA ALA A 150 17.80 3.01 -14.68
C ALA A 150 18.10 4.24 -15.56
N ASN A 151 17.05 4.93 -16.00
CA ASN A 151 17.15 6.12 -16.83
C ASN A 151 17.09 7.43 -16.03
N CYS A 152 16.92 7.36 -14.71
CA CYS A 152 16.84 8.54 -13.85
C CYS A 152 18.22 9.17 -13.67
N THR A 153 18.39 10.41 -14.12
CA THR A 153 19.67 11.15 -14.08
C THR A 153 19.69 12.24 -13.00
N ALA A 154 18.79 12.18 -12.03
CA ALA A 154 18.77 13.14 -10.93
C ALA A 154 20.06 13.04 -10.09
N ARG A 155 20.42 14.14 -9.41
CA ARG A 155 21.63 14.19 -8.57
C ARG A 155 21.46 13.45 -7.26
N ILE A 156 20.22 13.37 -6.79
CA ILE A 156 19.82 12.58 -5.66
C ILE A 156 19.29 11.22 -6.12
N ASN A 157 19.34 10.27 -5.21
CA ASN A 157 18.72 8.98 -5.37
C ASN A 157 17.19 9.12 -5.32
N CYS A 158 16.53 9.19 -6.48
CA CYS A 158 15.08 9.45 -6.51
C CYS A 158 14.23 8.35 -5.89
N TRP A 159 14.74 7.13 -5.80
CA TRP A 159 14.06 6.05 -5.09
C TRP A 159 14.01 6.28 -3.56
N ASP A 160 14.92 7.08 -2.98
CA ASP A 160 14.94 7.39 -1.53
C ASP A 160 13.88 8.45 -1.18
N VAL A 161 13.38 9.19 -2.18
CA VAL A 161 12.40 10.27 -2.01
C VAL A 161 11.08 10.01 -2.73
N PHE A 162 10.96 8.90 -3.43
CA PHE A 162 9.75 8.53 -4.18
C PHE A 162 8.55 8.33 -3.26
N MET A 163 7.43 9.02 -3.52
CA MET A 163 6.18 8.91 -2.77
C MET A 163 6.31 9.24 -1.27
N ASN A 164 7.21 10.14 -0.90
CA ASN A 164 7.42 10.54 0.49
C ASN A 164 6.53 11.71 0.94
N GLY A 165 5.69 12.25 0.04
CA GLY A 165 4.80 13.39 0.28
C GLY A 165 5.47 14.78 0.20
N TYR A 166 6.75 14.85 -0.13
CA TYR A 166 7.50 16.08 -0.33
C TYR A 166 7.93 16.22 -1.78
N CYS A 167 7.52 17.31 -2.44
CA CYS A 167 7.87 17.54 -3.84
C CYS A 167 9.37 17.81 -4.05
N ASN A 168 10.09 16.79 -4.52
CA ASN A 168 11.46 16.84 -5.02
C ASN A 168 11.46 17.09 -6.54
N LYS A 169 11.48 18.38 -6.92
CA LYS A 169 11.48 18.82 -8.34
C LYS A 169 12.54 18.17 -9.25
N GLU A 170 13.68 17.76 -8.70
CA GLU A 170 14.71 17.04 -9.48
C GLU A 170 14.29 15.62 -9.86
N CYS A 171 13.45 14.98 -9.06
CA CYS A 171 12.86 13.65 -9.29
C CYS A 171 11.53 13.71 -10.04
N ASN A 172 10.92 14.90 -10.15
CA ASN A 172 9.66 15.08 -10.86
C ASN A 172 9.85 15.16 -12.39
N ASN A 173 10.24 14.04 -12.97
CA ASN A 173 10.35 13.87 -14.42
C ASN A 173 10.02 12.42 -14.81
N PRO A 174 9.70 12.13 -16.08
CA PRO A 174 9.31 10.79 -16.51
C PRO A 174 10.36 9.71 -16.21
N GLN A 175 11.64 10.04 -16.34
CA GLN A 175 12.75 9.10 -16.13
C GLN A 175 12.94 8.71 -14.65
N CYS A 176 12.46 9.55 -13.74
CA CYS A 176 12.50 9.36 -12.29
C CYS A 176 11.09 9.14 -11.71
N LEU A 177 10.14 8.72 -12.56
CA LEU A 177 8.76 8.35 -12.19
C LEU A 177 7.96 9.46 -11.51
N PHE A 178 8.17 10.72 -11.95
CA PHE A 178 7.44 11.90 -11.47
C PHE A 178 7.47 12.08 -9.95
N ASP A 179 8.56 11.69 -9.31
CA ASP A 179 8.70 11.77 -7.85
C ASP A 179 7.54 11.10 -7.10
N GLY A 180 7.02 10.00 -7.64
CA GLY A 180 5.87 9.34 -7.02
C GLY A 180 4.59 10.15 -7.02
N ARG A 181 4.50 11.21 -7.83
CA ARG A 181 3.41 12.20 -7.83
C ARG A 181 3.38 13.10 -6.59
N ASP A 182 4.45 13.17 -5.79
CA ASP A 182 4.55 14.07 -4.64
C ASP A 182 4.52 15.57 -5.02
N CYS A 183 4.86 15.86 -6.28
CA CYS A 183 4.80 17.20 -6.85
C CYS A 183 3.46 17.56 -7.50
N ASP A 184 2.58 16.58 -7.69
CA ASP A 184 1.25 16.87 -8.17
C ASP A 184 0.48 17.57 -7.06
N LYS A 185 -0.33 18.56 -7.43
CA LYS A 185 -1.27 19.12 -6.47
C LYS A 185 -2.15 17.95 -6.03
N SER A 186 -2.17 17.66 -4.74
CA SER A 186 -3.13 16.72 -4.17
C SER A 186 -4.52 17.19 -4.55
N LEU A 187 -5.09 16.53 -5.56
CA LEU A 187 -6.48 16.73 -5.92
C LEU A 187 -7.30 16.35 -4.70
N LEU A 188 -8.29 17.17 -4.38
CA LEU A 188 -9.26 16.78 -3.36
C LEU A 188 -9.88 15.45 -3.82
N PRO A 189 -10.21 14.52 -2.91
CA PRO A 189 -10.92 13.31 -3.30
C PRO A 189 -12.23 13.68 -4.01
N CYS A 190 -12.66 12.82 -4.94
CA CYS A 190 -13.96 12.96 -5.59
C CYS A 190 -15.05 13.24 -4.54
N ASN A 191 -15.99 14.11 -4.87
CA ASN A 191 -17.04 14.51 -3.95
C ASN A 191 -17.76 13.25 -3.40
N PRO A 192 -17.79 13.02 -2.07
CA PRO A 192 -18.32 11.78 -1.48
C PRO A 192 -19.78 11.46 -1.86
N ILE A 193 -20.57 12.48 -2.21
CA ILE A 193 -21.96 12.30 -2.66
C ILE A 193 -22.01 11.67 -4.06
N TYR A 194 -21.04 12.01 -4.91
CA TYR A 194 -20.98 11.57 -6.31
C TYR A 194 -19.97 10.43 -6.52
N ASP A 195 -19.07 10.16 -5.58
CA ASP A 195 -18.03 9.13 -5.68
C ASP A 195 -18.62 7.75 -6.05
N ALA A 196 -19.66 7.31 -5.34
CA ALA A 196 -20.34 6.05 -5.64
C ALA A 196 -21.04 6.05 -7.02
N TYR A 197 -21.53 7.21 -7.49
CA TYR A 197 -22.10 7.34 -8.84
C TYR A 197 -20.99 7.25 -9.90
N CYS A 198 -19.91 8.01 -9.72
CA CYS A 198 -18.80 8.07 -10.66
C CYS A 198 -18.08 6.74 -10.80
N GLN A 199 -17.85 6.01 -9.70
CA GLN A 199 -17.27 4.67 -9.75
C GLN A 199 -18.12 3.69 -10.57
N LYS A 200 -19.45 3.74 -10.42
CA LYS A 200 -20.37 2.85 -11.17
C LYS A 200 -20.50 3.22 -12.65
N HIS A 201 -20.21 4.48 -12.99
CA HIS A 201 -20.31 5.03 -14.34
C HIS A 201 -18.96 5.22 -15.02
N TYR A 202 -17.86 4.88 -14.36
CA TYR A 202 -16.51 5.00 -14.90
C TYR A 202 -16.31 4.09 -16.12
N ALA A 203 -15.77 4.66 -17.19
CA ALA A 203 -15.42 3.96 -18.43
C ALA A 203 -16.55 3.08 -19.04
N ASN A 204 -17.82 3.40 -18.78
CA ASN A 204 -18.98 2.64 -19.26
C ASN A 204 -19.38 2.96 -20.72
N GLY A 205 -18.65 3.87 -21.39
CA GLY A 205 -18.93 4.32 -22.76
C GLY A 205 -19.93 5.48 -22.88
N TYR A 206 -20.42 6.03 -21.77
CA TYR A 206 -21.28 7.21 -21.72
C TYR A 206 -20.57 8.39 -21.03
N CYS A 207 -20.89 9.61 -21.46
CA CYS A 207 -20.30 10.82 -20.88
C CYS A 207 -21.12 11.30 -19.69
N ASP A 208 -20.54 11.19 -18.50
CA ASP A 208 -21.12 11.68 -17.25
C ASP A 208 -20.41 12.98 -16.81
N TYR A 209 -21.02 14.13 -17.13
CA TYR A 209 -20.42 15.45 -16.86
C TYR A 209 -20.08 15.70 -15.39
N GLY A 210 -20.84 15.12 -14.46
CA GLY A 210 -20.59 15.24 -13.02
C GLY A 210 -19.31 14.54 -12.55
N CYS A 211 -18.80 13.59 -13.34
CA CYS A 211 -17.58 12.82 -13.07
C CYS A 211 -16.42 13.25 -13.99
N ASN A 212 -16.65 14.19 -14.91
CA ASN A 212 -15.64 14.65 -15.86
C ASN A 212 -14.81 15.80 -15.29
N ASN A 213 -14.10 15.53 -14.20
CA ASN A 213 -13.12 16.42 -13.58
C ASN A 213 -11.87 15.62 -13.21
N GLU A 214 -10.82 16.29 -12.75
CA GLU A 214 -9.52 15.64 -12.52
C GLU A 214 -9.57 14.70 -11.30
N GLU A 215 -10.51 14.95 -10.38
CA GLU A 215 -10.66 14.23 -9.12
C GLU A 215 -11.60 13.00 -9.09
N CYS A 216 -12.42 12.70 -10.12
CA CYS A 216 -13.54 11.71 -10.07
C CYS A 216 -13.54 10.51 -11.08
#